data_AF-A0A497BS10-F1
#
_entry.id   AF-A0A497BS10-F1
#
_cell.length_a   1.000
_cell.length_b   1.000
_cell.length_c   1.000
_cell.angle_alpha   90.00
_cell.angle_beta   90.00
_cell.angle_gamma   90.00
#
_symmetry.space_group_name_H-M   'P 1'
#
loop_
_entity.id
_entity.type
_entity.pdbx_description
1 polymer ?
#
loop_
_entity_poly.entity_id
_entity_poly.type
_entity_poly.pdbx_seq_one_letter_code
_entity_poly.pdbx_strand_id
1 'polypeptide(L)'
;MTFDEIQQQALSEWETLQQKTRILVGTATCGRAAGALGVVEAFEKELSRQQADATVIKVGCLGLCYAEPLVVIMKPEEFSVCYGNVTPDLVPRLVEGYILDDDPCLELALGTFEIGEDGAPFIPELPRFELERRLILRRCGYIDPEDINQYIATGGYSSLRKA
;
A
#
# COMPACT_ATOMS: atom_id res chain seq x y z
N MET A 1 10.31 -9.43 27.44
CA MET A 1 9.97 -8.35 26.51
C MET A 1 8.63 -7.80 26.91
N THR A 2 8.53 -6.50 27.22
CA THR A 2 7.26 -5.83 27.57
C THR A 2 6.49 -5.44 26.31
N PHE A 3 5.19 -5.18 26.42
CA PHE A 3 4.43 -4.68 25.25
C PHE A 3 4.99 -3.34 24.76
N ASP A 4 5.44 -2.48 25.67
CA ASP A 4 6.01 -1.18 25.31
C ASP A 4 7.30 -1.35 24.50
N GLU A 5 8.16 -2.31 24.85
CA GLU A 5 9.35 -2.67 24.04
C GLU A 5 8.96 -3.17 22.65
N ILE A 6 7.95 -4.03 22.54
CA ILE A 6 7.44 -4.52 21.24
C ILE A 6 6.90 -3.35 20.42
N GLN A 7 6.16 -2.44 21.05
CA GLN A 7 5.59 -1.28 20.38
C GLN A 7 6.68 -0.34 19.87
N GLN A 8 7.73 -0.08 20.65
CA GLN A 8 8.86 0.74 20.21
C GLN A 8 9.59 0.12 19.02
N GLN A 9 9.81 -1.20 19.05
CA GLN A 9 10.40 -1.92 17.92
C GLN A 9 9.54 -1.79 16.65
N ALA A 10 8.22 -2.03 16.79
CA ALA A 10 7.28 -1.93 15.69
C ALA A 10 7.23 -0.51 15.09
N LEU A 11 7.27 0.53 15.93
CA LEU A 11 7.33 1.93 15.48
C LEU A 11 8.61 2.22 14.71
N SER A 12 9.77 1.77 15.21
CA SER A 12 11.06 1.98 14.54
C SER A 12 11.12 1.29 13.17
N GLU A 13 10.61 0.06 13.07
CA GLU A 13 10.50 -0.65 11.79
C GLU A 13 9.54 0.05 10.83
N TRP A 14 8.41 0.54 11.34
CA TRP A 14 7.42 1.28 10.55
C TRP A 14 7.98 2.60 10.00
N GLU A 15 8.68 3.37 10.83
CA GLU A 15 9.34 4.61 10.42
C GLU A 15 10.37 4.34 9.33
N THR A 16 11.20 3.31 9.51
CA THR A 16 12.19 2.89 8.50
C THR A 16 11.53 2.50 7.18
N LEU A 17 10.39 1.79 7.24
CA LEU A 17 9.63 1.38 6.07
C LEU A 17 9.03 2.60 5.34
N GLN A 18 8.56 3.61 6.07
CA GLN A 18 7.97 4.82 5.48
C GLN A 18 9.00 5.72 4.76
N GLN A 19 10.30 5.59 5.08
CA GLN A 19 11.38 6.31 4.40
C GLN A 19 11.79 5.69 3.06
N LYS A 20 11.15 4.58 2.65
CA LYS A 20 11.44 3.89 1.38
C LYS A 20 10.28 4.00 0.42
N THR A 21 10.57 3.86 -0.87
CA THR A 21 9.54 3.67 -1.89
C THR A 21 8.84 2.34 -1.67
N ARG A 22 7.51 2.37 -1.58
CA ARG A 22 6.67 1.19 -1.31
C ARG A 22 5.66 1.01 -2.42
N ILE A 23 5.47 -0.23 -2.83
CA ILE A 23 4.51 -0.64 -3.83
C ILE A 23 3.49 -1.54 -3.14
N LEU A 24 2.34 -0.99 -2.77
CA LEU A 24 1.28 -1.75 -2.13
C LEU A 24 0.45 -2.43 -3.22
N VAL A 25 0.36 -3.76 -3.19
CA VAL A 25 -0.45 -4.52 -4.16
C VAL A 25 -1.60 -5.19 -3.43
N GLY A 26 -2.83 -4.92 -3.89
CA GLY A 26 -4.04 -5.54 -3.34
C GLY A 26 -4.08 -7.04 -3.61
N THR A 27 -3.76 -7.87 -2.62
CA THR A 27 -3.70 -9.34 -2.75
C THR A 27 -4.73 -10.08 -1.89
N ALA A 28 -5.82 -9.41 -1.54
CA ALA A 28 -7.01 -10.08 -1.00
C ALA A 28 -7.65 -10.98 -2.08
N THR A 29 -8.73 -11.70 -1.72
CA THR A 29 -9.37 -12.68 -2.62
C THR A 29 -9.75 -12.12 -3.99
N CYS A 30 -10.33 -10.93 -4.06
CA CYS A 30 -10.68 -10.28 -5.34
C CYS A 30 -9.44 -9.91 -6.17
N GLY A 31 -8.41 -9.32 -5.54
CA GLY A 31 -7.15 -9.00 -6.21
C GLY A 31 -6.45 -10.23 -6.76
N ARG A 32 -6.39 -11.32 -5.97
CA ARG A 32 -5.84 -12.61 -6.42
C ARG A 32 -6.62 -13.19 -7.58
N ALA A 33 -7.95 -13.14 -7.53
CA ALA A 33 -8.80 -13.59 -8.63
C ALA A 33 -8.60 -12.75 -9.91
N ALA A 34 -8.31 -11.46 -9.76
CA ALA A 34 -8.01 -10.54 -10.87
C ALA A 34 -6.55 -10.63 -11.38
N GLY A 35 -5.70 -11.48 -10.78
CA GLY A 35 -4.32 -11.70 -11.23
C GLY A 35 -3.24 -10.91 -10.49
N ALA A 36 -3.53 -10.35 -9.31
CA ALA A 36 -2.57 -9.53 -8.55
C ALA A 36 -1.24 -10.23 -8.23
N LEU A 37 -1.22 -11.57 -8.10
CA LEU A 37 0.02 -12.31 -7.85
C LEU A 37 1.01 -12.21 -9.03
N GLY A 38 0.51 -12.22 -10.26
CA GLY A 38 1.36 -12.01 -11.43
C GLY A 38 1.91 -10.58 -11.50
N VAL A 39 1.16 -9.60 -10.98
CA VAL A 39 1.63 -8.21 -10.85
C VAL A 39 2.73 -8.11 -9.80
N VAL A 40 2.57 -8.77 -8.65
CA VAL A 40 3.63 -8.85 -7.61
C VAL A 40 4.92 -9.43 -8.19
N GLU A 41 4.83 -10.61 -8.84
CA GLU A 41 6.00 -11.26 -9.46
C GLU A 41 6.66 -10.39 -10.53
N ALA A 42 5.87 -9.66 -11.32
CA ALA A 42 6.38 -8.73 -12.31
C ALA A 42 7.14 -7.57 -11.67
N PHE A 43 6.62 -6.97 -10.58
CA PHE A 43 7.33 -5.91 -9.86
C PHE A 43 8.63 -6.42 -9.24
N GLU A 44 8.60 -7.55 -8.53
CA GLU A 44 9.81 -8.12 -7.92
C GLU A 44 10.90 -8.38 -8.95
N LYS A 45 10.53 -8.94 -10.11
CA LYS A 45 11.47 -9.20 -11.21
C LYS A 45 12.03 -7.90 -11.80
N GLU A 46 11.17 -6.91 -12.02
CA GLU A 46 11.54 -5.66 -12.66
C GLU A 46 12.41 -4.78 -11.76
N LEU A 47 12.08 -4.68 -10.47
CA LEU A 47 12.90 -3.99 -9.47
C LEU A 47 14.29 -4.63 -9.35
N SER A 48 14.35 -5.97 -9.36
CA SER A 48 15.62 -6.71 -9.35
C SER A 48 16.45 -6.46 -10.61
N ARG A 49 15.80 -6.43 -11.78
CA ARG A 49 16.44 -6.15 -13.08
C ARG A 49 17.06 -4.75 -13.12
N GLN A 50 16.35 -3.75 -12.61
CA GLN A 50 16.74 -2.34 -12.63
C GLN A 50 17.54 -1.91 -11.38
N GLN A 51 17.70 -2.80 -10.39
CA GLN A 51 18.32 -2.50 -9.10
C GLN A 51 17.67 -1.32 -8.37
N ALA A 52 16.35 -1.19 -8.49
CA ALA A 52 15.57 -0.11 -7.90
C ALA A 52 15.36 -0.33 -6.40
N ASP A 53 15.54 0.72 -5.57
CA ASP A 53 15.29 0.67 -4.13
C ASP A 53 13.81 0.90 -3.81
N ALA A 54 12.99 -0.12 -4.05
CA ALA A 54 11.58 -0.13 -3.67
C ALA A 54 11.19 -1.49 -3.08
N THR A 55 10.19 -1.49 -2.20
CA THR A 55 9.67 -2.71 -1.56
C THR A 55 8.24 -2.98 -2.00
N VAL A 56 7.98 -4.19 -2.51
CA VAL A 56 6.62 -4.65 -2.80
C VAL A 56 5.99 -5.17 -1.50
N ILE A 57 4.81 -4.67 -1.16
CA ILE A 57 4.07 -5.05 0.04
C ILE A 57 2.71 -5.58 -0.40
N LYS A 58 2.42 -6.82 -0.02
CA LYS A 58 1.11 -7.44 -0.23
C LYS A 58 0.15 -6.88 0.80
N VAL A 59 -0.91 -6.20 0.37
CA VAL A 59 -1.89 -5.57 1.27
C VAL A 59 -3.29 -6.17 1.11
N GLY A 60 -4.15 -5.88 2.09
CA GLY A 60 -5.57 -6.22 2.02
C GLY A 60 -6.34 -5.45 0.94
N CYS A 61 -7.64 -5.71 0.83
CA CYS A 61 -8.49 -5.00 -0.14
C CYS A 61 -8.80 -3.57 0.32
N LEU A 62 -8.74 -2.59 -0.59
CA LEU A 62 -9.24 -1.23 -0.37
C LEU A 62 -10.77 -1.12 -0.57
N GLY A 63 -11.40 -2.18 -1.09
CA GLY A 63 -12.83 -2.25 -1.38
C GLY A 63 -13.21 -1.83 -2.80
N LEU A 64 -12.25 -1.51 -3.67
CA LEU A 64 -12.49 -1.14 -5.07
C LEU A 64 -12.37 -2.37 -5.99
N CYS A 65 -13.14 -3.43 -5.70
CA CYS A 65 -13.02 -4.72 -6.39
C CYS A 65 -13.18 -4.63 -7.92
N TYR A 66 -13.87 -3.61 -8.43
CA TYR A 66 -14.06 -3.37 -9.86
C TYR A 66 -12.78 -2.89 -10.58
N ALA A 67 -11.79 -2.42 -9.82
CA ALA A 67 -10.53 -1.86 -10.31
C ALA A 67 -9.32 -2.71 -9.90
N GLU A 68 -9.53 -3.93 -9.43
CA GLU A 68 -8.43 -4.85 -9.10
C GLU A 68 -7.79 -5.40 -10.39
N PRO A 69 -6.47 -5.68 -10.42
CA PRO A 69 -5.51 -5.48 -9.34
C PRO A 69 -5.20 -4.01 -9.06
N LEU A 70 -5.30 -3.61 -7.79
CA LEU A 70 -4.88 -2.30 -7.32
C LEU A 70 -3.39 -2.28 -6.98
N VAL A 71 -2.70 -1.24 -7.43
CA VAL A 71 -1.32 -0.96 -7.06
C VAL A 71 -1.24 0.47 -6.55
N VAL A 72 -0.63 0.66 -5.39
CA VAL A 72 -0.32 2.00 -4.86
C VAL A 72 1.18 2.15 -4.83
N ILE A 73 1.70 3.18 -5.50
CA ILE A 73 3.11 3.55 -5.39
C ILE A 73 3.21 4.73 -4.44
N MET A 74 3.94 4.53 -3.34
CA MET A 74 4.23 5.54 -2.33
C MET A 74 5.72 5.86 -2.36
N LYS A 75 6.07 7.04 -2.87
CA LYS A 75 7.43 7.59 -2.77
C LYS A 75 7.52 8.50 -1.54
N PRO A 76 8.63 8.47 -0.78
CA PRO A 76 8.89 9.47 0.24
C PRO A 76 8.88 10.88 -0.37
N GLU A 77 8.29 11.86 0.32
CA GLU A 77 8.26 13.28 -0.07
C GLU A 77 7.50 13.64 -1.37
N GLU A 78 7.01 12.65 -2.12
CA GLU A 78 6.16 12.82 -3.30
C GLU A 78 4.73 12.32 -3.05
N PHE A 79 3.79 12.67 -3.94
CA PHE A 79 2.39 12.24 -3.78
C PHE A 79 2.26 10.73 -4.07
N SER A 80 1.48 10.00 -3.28
CA SER A 80 1.24 8.59 -3.60
C SER A 80 0.15 8.45 -4.64
N VAL A 81 0.26 7.48 -5.54
CA VAL A 81 -0.68 7.28 -6.65
C VAL A 81 -1.26 5.87 -6.57
N CYS A 82 -2.58 5.77 -6.75
CA CYS A 82 -3.28 4.50 -6.89
C CYS A 82 -3.58 4.23 -8.36
N TYR A 83 -3.24 3.02 -8.82
CA TYR A 83 -3.49 2.52 -10.16
C TYR A 83 -4.47 1.35 -10.08
N GLY A 84 -5.43 1.31 -10.99
CA GLY A 84 -6.41 0.24 -11.09
C GLY A 84 -6.24 -0.58 -12.36
N ASN A 85 -6.77 -1.80 -12.36
CA ASN A 85 -6.70 -2.75 -13.47
C ASN A 85 -5.26 -3.01 -13.94
N VAL A 86 -4.30 -3.02 -13.01
CA VAL A 86 -2.89 -3.18 -13.35
C VAL A 86 -2.64 -4.60 -13.83
N THR A 87 -1.99 -4.72 -14.98
CA THR A 87 -1.56 -5.99 -15.56
C THR A 87 -0.03 -6.11 -15.52
N PRO A 88 0.54 -7.33 -15.59
CA PRO A 88 1.99 -7.52 -15.56
C PRO A 88 2.76 -6.75 -16.65
N ASP A 89 2.15 -6.49 -17.81
CA ASP A 89 2.75 -5.75 -18.92
C ASP A 89 2.85 -4.23 -18.68
N LEU A 90 2.06 -3.68 -17.75
CA LEU A 90 2.14 -2.26 -17.34
C LEU A 90 3.25 -2.01 -16.30
N VAL A 91 3.76 -3.06 -15.64
CA VAL A 91 4.75 -2.93 -14.57
C VAL A 91 6.04 -2.24 -15.03
N PRO A 92 6.66 -2.58 -16.18
CA PRO A 92 7.86 -1.88 -16.64
C PRO A 92 7.64 -0.37 -16.78
N ARG A 93 6.48 0.06 -17.28
CA ARG A 93 6.13 1.47 -17.42
C ARG A 93 6.02 2.17 -16.06
N LEU A 94 5.40 1.54 -15.07
CA LEU A 94 5.28 2.09 -13.72
C LEU A 94 6.64 2.17 -13.01
N VAL A 95 7.49 1.15 -13.18
CA VAL A 95 8.83 1.13 -12.58
C VAL A 95 9.72 2.19 -13.22
N GLU A 96 9.83 2.20 -14.54
CA GLU A 96 10.66 3.17 -15.27
C GLU A 96 10.12 4.60 -15.08
N GLY A 97 8.82 4.81 -15.28
CA GLY A 97 8.20 6.12 -15.22
C GLY A 97 8.20 6.74 -13.83
N TYR A 98 7.76 6.01 -12.81
CA TYR A 98 7.49 6.61 -11.51
C TYR A 98 8.44 6.20 -10.39
N ILE A 99 8.94 4.96 -10.40
CA ILE A 99 9.82 4.48 -9.33
C ILE A 99 11.25 4.98 -9.55
N LEU A 100 11.71 4.97 -10.81
CA LEU A 100 13.06 5.40 -11.19
C LEU A 100 13.10 6.87 -11.63
N ASP A 101 12.07 7.32 -12.34
CA ASP A 101 11.90 8.71 -12.76
C ASP A 101 10.75 9.41 -11.98
N ASP A 102 10.38 10.62 -12.39
CA ASP A 102 9.36 11.45 -11.71
C ASP A 102 8.05 11.56 -12.51
N ASP A 103 7.78 10.60 -13.40
CA ASP A 103 6.53 10.54 -14.18
C ASP A 103 5.52 9.57 -13.53
N PRO A 104 4.49 10.08 -12.84
CA PRO A 104 3.48 9.26 -12.15
C PRO A 104 2.58 8.44 -13.08
N CYS A 105 2.74 8.50 -14.40
CA CYS A 105 1.92 7.74 -15.34
C CYS A 105 0.41 8.02 -15.14
N LEU A 106 0.01 9.30 -15.10
CA LEU A 106 -1.36 9.71 -14.76
C LEU A 106 -2.43 9.10 -15.68
N GLU A 107 -2.06 8.68 -16.88
CA GLU A 107 -2.94 7.97 -17.81
C GLU A 107 -3.42 6.61 -17.29
N LEU A 108 -2.70 6.01 -16.32
CA LEU A 108 -3.06 4.75 -15.65
C LEU A 108 -3.68 4.98 -14.26
N ALA A 109 -3.63 6.22 -13.75
CA ALA A 109 -4.00 6.52 -12.38
C ALA A 109 -5.51 6.48 -12.16
N LEU A 110 -5.90 5.88 -11.03
CA LEU A 110 -7.25 5.95 -10.49
C LEU A 110 -7.45 7.23 -9.65
N GLY A 111 -6.38 7.72 -9.03
CA GLY A 111 -6.37 8.95 -8.21
C GLY A 111 -5.15 8.99 -7.28
N THR A 112 -5.04 10.07 -6.49
CA THR A 112 -4.02 10.15 -5.43
C THR A 112 -4.39 9.23 -4.28
N PHE A 113 -3.39 8.74 -3.56
CA PHE A 113 -3.57 7.90 -2.39
C PHE A 113 -3.10 8.64 -1.15
N GLU A 114 -4.01 8.89 -0.21
CA GLU A 114 -3.72 9.68 0.97
C GLU A 114 -4.11 8.92 2.24
N ILE A 115 -3.45 9.24 3.35
CA ILE A 115 -3.78 8.72 4.68
C ILE A 115 -4.42 9.85 5.47
N GLY A 116 -5.69 9.68 5.84
CA GLY A 116 -6.43 10.68 6.62
C GLY A 116 -5.91 10.82 8.05
N GLU A 117 -6.36 11.86 8.75
CA GLU A 117 -6.01 12.09 10.16
C GLU A 117 -6.43 10.92 11.09
N ASP A 118 -7.46 10.17 10.70
CA ASP A 118 -7.92 8.98 11.41
C ASP A 118 -7.11 7.71 11.07
N GLY A 119 -6.08 7.86 10.22
CA GLY A 119 -5.20 6.81 9.75
C GLY A 119 -5.80 5.95 8.63
N ALA A 120 -6.99 6.28 8.11
CA ALA A 120 -7.62 5.52 7.04
C ALA A 120 -7.08 5.95 5.66
N PRO A 121 -6.74 4.99 4.78
CA PRO A 121 -6.39 5.31 3.41
C PRO A 121 -7.63 5.71 2.61
N PHE A 122 -7.50 6.75 1.78
CA PHE A 122 -8.55 7.25 0.91
C PHE A 122 -7.99 7.77 -0.42
N ILE A 123 -8.89 7.91 -1.41
CA ILE A 123 -8.58 8.45 -2.74
C ILE A 123 -9.54 9.63 -2.97
N PRO A 124 -9.06 10.89 -2.90
CA PRO A 124 -9.91 12.08 -3.00
C PRO A 124 -10.77 12.14 -4.26
N GLU A 125 -10.27 11.63 -5.38
CA GLU A 125 -10.95 11.66 -6.67
C GLU A 125 -12.14 10.68 -6.75
N LEU A 126 -12.30 9.80 -5.77
CA LEU A 126 -13.38 8.82 -5.73
C LEU A 126 -14.44 9.23 -4.68
N PRO A 127 -15.66 9.63 -5.10
CA PRO A 127 -16.71 10.16 -4.21
C PRO A 127 -17.10 9.22 -3.06
N ARG A 128 -16.87 7.92 -3.23
CA ARG A 128 -17.13 6.92 -2.20
C ARG A 128 -16.43 7.25 -0.88
N PHE A 129 -15.18 7.72 -0.91
CA PHE A 129 -14.41 7.97 0.30
C PHE A 129 -14.92 9.16 1.12
N GLU A 130 -15.68 10.07 0.50
CA GLU A 130 -16.37 11.15 1.22
C GLU A 130 -17.65 10.66 1.93
N LEU A 131 -18.25 9.57 1.42
CA LEU A 131 -19.51 9.04 1.91
C LEU A 131 -19.34 7.92 2.95
N GLU A 132 -18.14 7.34 3.06
CA GLU A 132 -17.86 6.26 3.99
C GLU A 132 -16.90 6.67 5.12
N ARG A 133 -17.18 6.19 6.34
CA ARG A 133 -16.26 6.33 7.48
C ARG A 133 -15.66 4.98 7.84
N ARG A 134 -14.38 4.77 7.55
CA ARG A 134 -13.70 3.47 7.64
C ARG A 134 -13.18 3.14 9.04
N LEU A 135 -14.04 3.06 10.06
CA LEU A 135 -13.58 2.83 11.45
C LEU A 135 -12.87 1.48 11.67
N ILE A 136 -13.51 0.38 11.24
CA ILE A 136 -12.97 -0.99 11.36
C ILE A 136 -11.96 -1.25 10.25
N LEU A 137 -12.23 -0.74 9.05
CA LEU A 137 -11.45 -0.99 7.83
C LEU A 137 -10.28 -0.01 7.62
N ARG A 138 -9.95 0.85 8.60
CA ARG A 138 -8.93 1.91 8.47
C ARG A 138 -7.53 1.42 8.12
N ARG A 139 -7.24 0.12 8.25
CA ARG A 139 -5.93 -0.47 7.91
C ARG A 139 -5.95 -1.28 6.61
N CYS A 140 -7.14 -1.57 6.08
CA CYS A 140 -7.29 -2.40 4.89
C CYS A 140 -6.76 -1.66 3.65
N GLY A 141 -5.92 -2.32 2.88
CA GLY A 141 -5.25 -1.73 1.71
C GLY A 141 -4.04 -0.87 2.03
N TYR A 142 -3.58 -0.82 3.29
CA TYR A 142 -2.43 -0.01 3.69
C TYR A 142 -1.32 -0.79 4.40
N ILE A 143 -1.68 -1.71 5.31
CA ILE A 143 -0.69 -2.56 6.00
C ILE A 143 -0.63 -3.96 5.40
N ASP A 144 0.52 -4.61 5.57
CA ASP A 144 0.70 -6.03 5.33
C ASP A 144 -0.09 -6.83 6.39
N PRO A 145 -1.06 -7.67 5.99
CA PRO A 145 -1.83 -8.50 6.93
C PRO A 145 -1.00 -9.62 7.57
N GLU A 146 0.18 -9.95 7.05
CA GLU A 146 1.09 -10.99 7.56
C GLU A 146 2.17 -10.42 8.50
N ASP A 147 2.28 -9.09 8.62
CA ASP A 147 3.24 -8.41 9.50
C ASP A 147 2.55 -7.82 10.74
N ILE A 148 2.79 -8.47 11.89
CA ILE A 148 2.23 -8.03 13.17
C ILE A 148 2.77 -6.66 13.62
N ASN A 149 3.99 -6.30 13.23
CA ASN A 149 4.62 -5.05 13.66
C ASN A 149 3.93 -3.86 12.99
N GLN A 150 3.54 -3.97 11.72
CA GLN A 150 2.73 -2.93 11.06
C GLN A 150 1.37 -2.72 11.76
N TYR A 151 0.75 -3.81 12.20
CA TYR A 151 -0.50 -3.71 12.96
C TYR A 151 -0.28 -3.01 14.31
N ILE A 152 0.76 -3.36 15.06
CA ILE A 152 1.09 -2.75 16.36
C ILE A 152 1.47 -1.28 16.20
N ALA A 153 2.32 -0.94 15.23
CA ALA A 153 2.77 0.43 14.93
C ALA A 153 1.59 1.35 14.60
N THR A 154 0.55 0.82 13.95
CA THR A 154 -0.68 1.55 13.63
C THR A 154 -1.75 1.46 14.74
N GLY A 155 -1.34 1.20 15.99
CA GLY A 155 -2.21 1.20 17.17
C GLY A 155 -2.99 -0.10 17.41
N GLY A 156 -2.55 -1.20 16.79
CA GLY A 156 -3.02 -2.55 17.10
C GLY A 156 -2.69 -2.94 18.53
N TYR A 157 -3.55 -3.77 19.14
CA TYR A 157 -3.45 -4.22 20.54
C TYR A 157 -3.44 -3.14 21.64
N SER A 158 -3.37 -1.85 21.31
CA SER A 158 -3.33 -0.77 22.30
C SER A 158 -4.56 -0.74 23.21
N SER A 159 -5.74 -1.09 22.69
CA SER A 159 -6.96 -1.21 23.51
C SER A 159 -6.93 -2.43 24.42
N LEU A 160 -6.37 -3.55 23.96
CA LEU A 160 -6.21 -4.75 24.79
C LEU A 160 -5.26 -4.49 25.96
N ARG A 161 -4.16 -3.76 25.72
CA ARG A 161 -3.22 -3.34 26.77
C ARG A 161 -3.87 -2.43 27.82
N LYS A 162 -4.87 -1.64 27.44
CA LYS A 162 -5.57 -0.69 28.33
C LYS A 162 -6.66 -1.35 29.18
N ALA A 163 -7.20 -2.48 28.74
CA ALA A 163 -8.29 -3.20 29.40
C ALA A 163 -7.78 -4.01 30.59
#